data_AF-A0A0F5PBH2-F1
#
_entry.id   AF-A0A0F5PBH2-F1
#
_cell.length_a   1.000
_cell.length_b   1.000
_cell.length_c   1.000
_cell.angle_alpha   90.00
_cell.angle_beta   90.00
_cell.angle_gamma   90.00
#
_symmetry.space_group_name_H-M   'P 1'
#
loop_
_entity.id
_entity.type
_entity.pdbx_description
1 polymer ?
#
loop_
_entity_poly.entity_id
_entity_poly.type
_entity_poly.pdbx_seq_one_letter_code
_entity_poly.pdbx_strand_id
1 'polypeptide(L)' 'MDITTYRTGHAKLTLEDFAAAIGLKSKGQMSEIERSNKCSVAVALAIEAHSKGLVDAAGLNSDVAAVRQSVAA' A
#
# COMPACT_ATOMS: atom_id res chain seq x y z
N MET A 1 0.82 -7.42 7.19
CA MET A 1 -0.36 -7.95 6.47
C MET A 1 -0.24 -7.54 5.01
N ASP A 2 -0.74 -8.34 4.07
CA ASP A 2 -0.79 -7.93 2.67
C ASP A 2 -1.97 -6.98 2.40
N ILE A 3 -1.85 -6.23 1.29
CA ILE A 3 -2.80 -5.18 0.93
C ILE A 3 -4.20 -5.70 0.60
N THR A 4 -4.30 -6.89 0.00
CA THR A 4 -5.58 -7.50 -0.40
C THR A 4 -6.37 -7.90 0.82
N THR A 5 -5.71 -8.54 1.79
CA THR A 5 -6.30 -8.90 3.09
C THR A 5 -6.76 -7.65 3.84
N TYR A 6 -5.95 -6.59 3.86
CA TYR A 6 -6.35 -5.34 4.50
C TYR A 6 -7.59 -4.72 3.85
N ARG A 7 -7.60 -4.57 2.51
CA ARG A 7 -8.72 -3.92 1.81
C ARG A 7 -10.03 -4.70 1.98
N THR A 8 -9.99 -6.01 1.80
CA THR A 8 -11.21 -6.85 1.80
C THR A 8 -11.70 -7.16 3.21
N GLY A 9 -10.79 -7.43 4.16
CA GLY A 9 -11.15 -7.84 5.51
C GLY A 9 -11.33 -6.68 6.48
N HIS A 10 -10.37 -5.75 6.52
CA HIS A 10 -10.33 -4.67 7.52
C HIS A 10 -11.05 -3.41 7.04
N ALA A 11 -10.68 -2.91 5.86
CA ALA A 11 -11.27 -1.70 5.32
C ALA A 11 -12.66 -1.96 4.70
N LYS A 12 -12.89 -3.18 4.21
CA LYS A 12 -14.11 -3.60 3.50
C LYS A 12 -14.45 -2.66 2.33
N LEU A 13 -13.42 -2.21 1.61
CA LEU A 13 -13.54 -1.26 0.51
C LEU A 13 -13.49 -1.97 -0.84
N THR A 14 -14.18 -1.40 -1.83
CA THR A 14 -13.97 -1.80 -3.22
C THR A 14 -12.58 -1.35 -3.69
N LEU A 15 -12.12 -1.90 -4.81
CA LEU A 15 -10.87 -1.43 -5.44
C LEU A 15 -10.93 0.05 -5.81
N GLU A 16 -12.11 0.53 -6.18
CA GLU A 16 -12.32 1.91 -6.61
C GLU A 16 -12.29 2.88 -5.43
N ASP A 17 -13.00 2.55 -4.34
CA ASP A 17 -12.97 3.34 -3.12
C ASP A 17 -11.57 3.40 -2.52
N PHE A 18 -10.87 2.26 -2.50
CA PHE A 18 -9.53 2.21 -1.95
C PHE A 18 -8.53 2.96 -2.82
N ALA A 19 -8.63 2.85 -4.15
CA ALA A 19 -7.84 3.64 -5.08
C ALA A 19 -8.03 5.14 -4.84
N ALA A 20 -9.28 5.60 -4.70
CA ALA A 20 -9.58 7.00 -4.42
C ALA A 20 -9.01 7.45 -3.07
N ALA A 21 -9.13 6.62 -2.03
CA ALA A 21 -8.66 6.95 -0.68
C ALA A 21 -7.13 7.13 -0.59
N ILE A 22 -6.36 6.46 -1.45
CA ILE A 22 -4.89 6.56 -1.49
C ILE A 22 -4.37 7.41 -2.66
N GLY A 23 -5.25 8.11 -3.38
CA GLY A 23 -4.88 9.06 -4.43
C GLY A 23 -4.51 8.44 -5.79
N LEU A 24 -4.93 7.21 -6.07
CA LEU A 24 -4.80 6.59 -7.39
C LEU A 24 -5.88 7.10 -8.35
N LYS A 25 -5.55 7.15 -9.64
CA LYS A 25 -6.47 7.65 -10.69
C LYS A 25 -7.47 6.60 -11.17
N SER A 26 -7.24 5.32 -10.87
CA SER A 26 -8.13 4.24 -11.31
C SER A 26 -8.02 3.00 -10.43
N LYS A 27 -9.11 2.22 -10.39
CA LYS A 27 -9.14 0.88 -9.78
C LYS A 27 -8.17 -0.12 -10.45
N GLY A 28 -7.81 0.13 -11.73
CA GLY A 28 -6.86 -0.72 -12.47
C GLY A 28 -5.47 -0.69 -11.84
N GLN A 29 -4.99 0.50 -11.46
CA GLN A 29 -3.73 0.65 -10.73
C GLN A 29 -3.78 -0.10 -9.39
N MET A 30 -4.89 -0.01 -8.66
CA MET A 30 -5.06 -0.75 -7.41
C MET A 30 -5.01 -2.27 -7.65
N SER A 31 -5.70 -2.78 -8.68
CA SER A 31 -5.65 -4.21 -9.01
C SER A 31 -4.25 -4.69 -9.39
N GLU A 32 -3.47 -3.85 -10.08
CA GLU A 32 -2.07 -4.15 -10.41
C GLU A 32 -1.19 -4.19 -9.16
N ILE A 33 -1.39 -3.27 -8.22
CA ILE A 33 -0.67 -3.25 -6.95
C ILE A 33 -0.98 -4.51 -6.12
N GLU A 34 -2.25 -4.92 -6.03
CA GLU A 34 -2.62 -6.17 -5.33
C GLU A 34 -1.96 -7.40 -5.96
N ARG A 35 -1.85 -7.42 -7.30
CA ARG A 35 -1.25 -8.56 -8.02
C ARG A 35 0.27 -8.60 -7.94
N SER A 36 0.91 -7.44 -8.08
CA SER A 36 2.37 -7.32 -8.14
C SER A 36 3.02 -7.17 -6.76
N ASN A 37 2.22 -6.81 -5.75
CA ASN A 37 2.66 -6.40 -4.42
C ASN A 37 3.77 -5.33 -4.47
N LYS A 38 3.70 -4.44 -5.47
CA LYS A 38 4.67 -3.38 -5.71
C LYS A 38 3.95 -2.09 -6.07
N CYS A 39 4.45 -0.98 -5.54
CA CYS A 39 3.95 0.34 -5.90
C CYS A 39 5.04 1.41 -5.73
N SER A 40 4.75 2.64 -6.14
CA SER A 40 5.64 3.78 -5.90
C SER A 40 5.74 4.11 -4.42
N VAL A 41 6.82 4.76 -4.00
CA VAL A 41 7.04 5.18 -2.61
C VAL A 41 5.86 5.97 -2.05
N ALA A 42 5.35 6.94 -2.80
CA ALA A 42 4.22 7.76 -2.37
C ALA A 42 2.95 6.93 -2.09
N VAL A 43 2.68 5.93 -2.94
CA VAL A 43 1.52 5.05 -2.79
C VAL A 43 1.72 4.08 -1.62
N ALA A 44 2.92 3.51 -1.47
CA ALA A 44 3.25 2.64 -0.34
C ALA A 44 3.04 3.35 1.01
N LEU A 45 3.51 4.58 1.13
CA LEU A 45 3.32 5.41 2.32
C LEU A 45 1.85 5.79 2.54
N ALA A 46 1.10 6.10 1.47
CA ALA A 46 -0.32 6.39 1.57
C ALA A 46 -1.12 5.17 2.07
N ILE A 47 -0.79 3.96 1.59
CA ILE A 47 -1.40 2.70 2.03
C ILE A 47 -1.09 2.44 3.51
N GLU A 48 0.16 2.61 3.92
CA GLU A 48 0.57 2.44 5.32
C GLU A 48 -0.15 3.45 6.23
N ALA A 49 -0.23 4.72 5.82
CA ALA A 49 -0.94 5.76 6.57
C ALA A 49 -2.45 5.45 6.67
N HIS A 50 -3.09 5.10 5.56
CA HIS A 50 -4.51 4.73 5.54
C HIS A 50 -4.78 3.50 6.43
N SER A 51 -3.87 2.52 6.41
CA SER A 51 -3.96 1.31 7.22
C SER A 51 -3.51 1.47 8.66
N LYS A 52 -3.06 2.67 9.07
CA LYS A 52 -2.49 2.95 10.39
C LYS A 52 -1.36 1.97 10.75
N GLY A 53 -0.54 1.60 9.77
CA GLY A 53 0.59 0.69 9.92
C GLY A 53 0.25 -0.81 9.86
N LEU A 54 -1.00 -1.20 9.58
CA LEU A 54 -1.35 -2.63 9.40
C LEU A 54 -0.71 -3.23 8.14
N VAL A 55 -0.56 -2.41 7.09
CA VAL A 55 0.18 -2.74 5.88
C VAL A 55 1.50 -1.97 5.91
N ASP A 56 2.62 -2.71 5.89
CA ASP A 56 3.96 -2.15 5.94
C ASP A 56 4.39 -1.65 4.55
N ALA A 57 4.72 -0.36 4.45
CA ALA A 57 5.20 0.25 3.21
C ALA A 57 6.51 -0.38 2.69
N ALA A 58 7.38 -0.86 3.59
CA ALA A 58 8.63 -1.54 3.21
C ALA A 58 8.39 -2.87 2.49
N GLY A 59 7.25 -3.52 2.77
CA GLY A 59 6.83 -4.73 2.05
C GLY A 59 6.28 -4.47 0.65
N LEU A 60 5.94 -3.21 0.33
CA LEU A 60 5.37 -2.80 -0.95
C LEU A 60 6.37 -2.05 -1.84
N ASN A 61 7.46 -1.53 -1.26
CA ASN A 61 8.48 -0.78 -1.99
C ASN A 61 9.87 -0.95 -1.34
N SER A 62 10.85 -1.38 -2.14
CA SER A 62 12.22 -1.64 -1.68
C SER A 62 12.98 -0.40 -1.23
N ASP A 63 12.68 0.77 -1.78
CA ASP A 63 13.36 2.02 -1.40
C ASP A 63 12.94 2.43 0.01
N VAL A 64 11.66 2.25 0.36
CA VAL A 64 11.18 2.42 1.74
C VAL A 64 11.90 1.47 2.68
N ALA A 65 12.07 0.20 2.29
CA ALA A 65 12.82 -0.77 3.08
C ALA A 65 14.28 -0.34 3.28
N ALA A 66 14.96 0.11 2.21
CA ALA A 66 16.35 0.54 2.26
C ALA A 66 16.54 1.75 3.19
N VAL A 67 15.67 2.77 3.09
CA VAL A 67 15.73 3.97 3.94
C VAL A 67 15.48 3.62 5.41
N ARG A 68 14.54 2.72 5.71
CA ARG A 68 14.29 2.29 7.10
C ARG A 68 15.46 1.53 7.70
N GLN A 69 16.12 0.70 6.91
CA GLN A 69 17.33 -0.01 7.34
C GLN A 69 18.50 0.94 7.59
N SER A 70 18.65 2.00 6.80
CA SER A 70 19.74 2.97 6.99
C SER A 70 19.55 3.89 8.19
N VAL A 71 18.31 4.11 8.64
CA VAL A 71 18.01 4.92 9.84
C VAL A 71 18.12 4.10 11.14
N ALA A 72 17.97 2.78 11.06
CA ALA A 72 18.06 1.88 12.21
C ALA A 72 19.51 1.42 12.54
N ALA A 73 20.48 1.80 11.71
CA ALA A 73 21.91 1.52 11.87
C ALA A 73 22.63 2.67 12.58
#